data_AF-A0A972AG72-F1
#
_entry.id   AF-A0A972AG72-F1
#
_cell.length_a   1.000
_cell.length_b   1.000
_cell.length_c   1.000
_cell.angle_alpha   90.00
_cell.angle_beta   90.00
_cell.angle_gamma   90.00
#
_symmetry.space_group_name_H-M   'P 1'
#
loop_
_entity.id
_entity.type
_entity.pdbx_description
1 polymer ?
#
loop_
_entity_poly.entity_id
_entity_poly.type
_entity_poly.pdbx_seq_one_letter_code
_entity_poly.pdbx_strand_id
1 'polypeptide(L)'
;MIKKLVLLFLVLMLACPLALAEDLTDAEAETLRQLKQVVMDFLDNEEYTYETNEDGFSLGFALDGKLESCLVVVTVYYDGIEITATPNLEIPEQNRDKVAVLLALINHYSFYSHLGMRHETGKLYSFSDQLVEQVLPGMAEMNVLFHEPLHMLEKWGEGLMKVALEGADPVACYTKIKAGEPLDESVALPISDAQNSPGQTGDAYLLSGTYDGALIGLKEVLTQDEGDDKILILVFDFSHDKDEAQMFSLAANITVYQDGIELDDAYFYKHASQGNAIKNIKRGAVLETTKAYTLRSNSPVEIEMNEFFSFNDRKPDAITVPVP
;
A
#
# COMPACT_ATOMS: atom_id res chain seq x y z
N MET A 1 11.59 33.33 -61.44
CA MET A 1 10.67 33.87 -60.40
C MET A 1 10.46 32.85 -59.26
N ILE A 2 11.55 32.34 -58.68
CA ILE A 2 11.51 31.38 -57.55
C ILE A 2 12.62 31.82 -56.58
N LYS A 3 12.45 32.95 -55.90
CA LYS A 3 13.33 33.40 -54.79
C LYS A 3 12.63 34.26 -53.73
N LYS A 4 11.29 34.37 -53.73
CA LYS A 4 10.54 35.18 -52.74
C LYS A 4 9.48 34.41 -51.93
N LEU A 5 9.46 33.08 -52.00
CA LEU A 5 8.47 32.25 -51.30
C LEU A 5 9.06 31.30 -50.24
N VAL A 6 10.30 31.52 -49.80
CA VAL A 6 10.96 30.65 -48.80
C VAL A 6 11.29 31.38 -47.49
N LEU A 7 11.14 32.71 -47.44
CA LEU A 7 11.49 33.50 -46.24
C LEU A 7 10.29 33.84 -45.33
N LEU A 8 9.07 33.41 -45.66
CA LEU A 8 7.89 33.69 -44.82
C LEU A 8 7.53 32.53 -43.86
N PHE A 9 8.05 31.33 -44.08
CA PHE A 9 7.81 30.18 -43.21
C PHE A 9 8.86 29.99 -42.10
N LEU A 10 10.03 30.62 -42.22
CA LEU A 10 11.11 30.46 -41.23
C LEU A 10 11.02 31.46 -40.07
N VAL A 11 10.23 32.54 -40.19
CA VAL A 11 10.02 33.52 -39.11
C VAL A 11 8.77 33.20 -38.28
N LEU A 12 7.84 32.38 -38.80
CA LEU A 12 6.64 31.97 -38.05
C LEU A 12 6.89 30.77 -37.11
N MET A 13 7.99 30.02 -37.28
CA MET A 13 8.39 28.96 -36.36
C MET A 13 9.27 29.44 -35.18
N LEU A 14 9.65 30.72 -35.16
CA LEU A 14 10.37 31.34 -34.03
C LEU A 14 9.45 32.11 -33.06
N ALA A 15 8.14 32.06 -33.28
CA ALA A 15 7.13 32.45 -32.32
C ALA A 15 6.34 31.20 -31.88
N CYS A 16 7.05 30.14 -31.52
CA CYS A 16 6.52 29.32 -30.44
C CYS A 16 6.63 30.26 -29.23
N PRO A 17 5.52 30.74 -28.62
CA PRO A 17 5.68 31.14 -27.24
C PRO A 17 6.28 29.90 -26.58
N LEU A 18 7.50 30.02 -26.05
CA LEU A 18 7.82 29.27 -24.84
C LEU A 18 6.53 29.36 -24.05
N ALA A 19 5.88 28.22 -23.81
CA ALA A 19 4.81 28.17 -22.82
C ALA A 19 5.44 28.81 -21.59
N LEU A 20 5.10 30.07 -21.35
CA LEU A 20 5.44 30.74 -20.10
C LEU A 20 4.80 29.80 -19.09
N ALA A 21 5.61 29.24 -18.19
CA ALA A 21 5.06 28.67 -16.97
C ALA A 21 4.08 29.73 -16.45
N GLU A 22 2.78 29.41 -16.42
CA GLU A 22 1.82 30.32 -15.86
C GLU A 22 2.25 30.50 -14.40
N ASP A 23 2.64 31.72 -14.03
CA ASP A 23 2.97 32.03 -12.64
C ASP A 23 1.74 31.70 -11.79
N LEU A 24 1.93 30.93 -10.72
CA LEU A 24 0.87 30.59 -9.77
C LEU A 24 0.18 31.87 -9.29
N THR A 25 -1.15 31.81 -9.18
CA THR A 25 -1.90 32.87 -8.50
C THR A 25 -1.50 32.93 -7.02
N ASP A 26 -1.72 34.07 -6.36
CA ASP A 26 -1.43 34.22 -4.92
C ASP A 26 -2.12 33.14 -4.07
N ALA A 27 -3.31 32.69 -4.48
CA ALA A 27 -4.06 31.64 -3.80
C ALA A 27 -3.41 30.26 -4.00
N GLU A 28 -3.03 29.91 -5.24
CA GLU A 28 -2.35 28.64 -5.54
C GLU A 28 -0.97 28.58 -4.87
N ALA A 29 -0.24 29.69 -4.85
CA ALA A 29 1.03 29.78 -4.14
C ALA A 29 0.87 29.62 -2.61
N GLU A 30 -0.24 30.08 -2.02
CA GLU A 30 -0.56 29.84 -0.61
C GLU A 30 -0.93 28.38 -0.35
N THR A 31 -1.77 27.77 -1.18
CA THR A 31 -2.11 26.34 -1.04
C THR A 31 -0.87 25.45 -1.17
N LEU A 32 0.02 25.73 -2.14
CA LEU A 32 1.29 25.03 -2.29
C LEU A 32 2.14 25.12 -1.00
N ARG A 33 2.23 26.31 -0.37
CA ARG A 33 2.94 26.47 0.91
C ARG A 33 2.32 25.63 2.02
N GLN A 34 1.00 25.62 2.12
CA GLN A 34 0.27 24.86 3.13
C GLN A 34 0.44 23.35 2.94
N LEU A 35 0.35 22.86 1.71
CA LEU A 35 0.59 21.45 1.40
C LEU A 35 2.03 21.02 1.68
N LYS A 36 3.01 21.86 1.35
CA LYS A 36 4.41 21.62 1.74
C LYS A 36 4.56 21.53 3.25
N GLN A 37 3.87 22.38 4.01
CA GLN A 37 3.89 22.32 5.47
C GLN A 37 3.25 21.03 6.00
N VAL A 38 2.13 20.58 5.43
CA VAL A 38 1.50 19.31 5.80
C VAL A 38 2.45 18.12 5.59
N VAL A 39 3.16 18.08 4.47
CA VAL A 39 4.16 17.04 4.21
C VAL A 39 5.31 17.15 5.21
N MET A 40 5.83 18.35 5.47
CA MET A 40 6.89 18.55 6.46
C MET A 40 6.47 18.10 7.85
N ASP A 41 5.30 18.51 8.31
CA ASP A 41 4.77 18.14 9.63
C ASP A 41 4.62 16.61 9.74
N PHE A 42 4.19 15.93 8.68
CA PHE A 42 4.13 14.47 8.63
C PHE A 42 5.52 13.83 8.72
N LEU A 43 6.45 14.25 7.86
CA LEU A 43 7.82 13.70 7.84
C LEU A 43 8.55 13.93 9.16
N ASP A 44 8.37 15.10 9.78
CA ASP A 44 8.95 15.46 11.07
C ASP A 44 8.30 14.64 12.21
N ASN A 45 6.99 14.40 12.16
CA ASN A 45 6.27 13.59 13.14
C ASN A 45 6.73 12.12 13.13
N GLU A 46 6.95 11.56 11.94
CA GLU A 46 7.49 10.20 11.78
C GLU A 46 9.01 10.12 12.00
N GLU A 47 9.65 11.23 12.37
CA GLU A 47 11.10 11.35 12.58
C GLU A 47 11.95 10.96 11.35
N TYR A 48 11.40 11.14 10.14
CA TYR A 48 12.10 10.81 8.89
C TYR A 48 13.18 11.83 8.55
N THR A 49 14.30 11.34 8.02
CA THR A 49 15.37 12.18 7.47
C THR A 49 15.15 12.40 5.98
N TYR A 50 15.02 13.66 5.57
CA TYR A 50 14.73 14.03 4.18
C TYR A 50 15.57 15.22 3.69
N GLU A 51 15.64 15.35 2.37
CA GLU A 51 16.17 16.50 1.66
C GLU A 51 15.01 17.30 1.05
N THR A 52 15.09 18.63 1.09
CA THR A 52 14.10 19.52 0.45
C THR A 52 14.57 19.92 -0.94
N ASN A 53 13.66 19.80 -1.91
CA ASN A 53 13.85 20.13 -3.31
C ASN A 53 12.91 21.29 -3.71
N GLU A 54 13.08 21.84 -4.91
CA GLU A 54 12.21 22.94 -5.41
C GLU A 54 10.73 22.57 -5.38
N ASP A 55 10.41 21.34 -5.79
CA ASP A 55 9.05 20.83 -5.95
C ASP A 55 8.57 19.93 -4.79
N GLY A 56 9.37 19.73 -3.74
CA GLY A 56 8.98 18.90 -2.60
C GLY A 56 10.14 18.29 -1.81
N PHE A 57 10.13 16.98 -1.61
CA PHE A 57 11.03 16.28 -0.68
C PHE A 57 11.57 14.97 -1.26
N SER A 58 12.74 14.54 -0.80
CA SER A 58 13.29 13.23 -1.15
C SER A 58 13.97 12.56 0.02
N LEU A 59 13.83 11.23 0.11
CA LEU A 59 14.34 10.43 1.21
C LEU A 59 14.55 8.97 0.80
N GLY A 60 15.55 8.32 1.39
CA GLY A 60 15.85 6.91 1.15
C GLY A 60 15.13 6.02 2.17
N PHE A 61 14.56 4.92 1.70
CA PHE A 61 13.92 3.90 2.54
C PHE A 61 14.57 2.54 2.34
N ALA A 62 14.73 1.81 3.44
CA ALA A 62 14.93 0.38 3.40
C ALA A 62 13.58 -0.30 3.14
N LEU A 63 13.60 -1.41 2.41
CA LEU A 63 12.44 -2.25 2.16
C LEU A 63 12.71 -3.63 2.76
N ASP A 64 11.70 -4.25 3.35
CA ASP A 64 11.84 -5.58 3.95
C ASP A 64 11.83 -6.73 2.90
N GLY A 65 11.76 -6.37 1.61
CA GLY A 65 11.71 -7.28 0.47
C GLY A 65 12.99 -7.37 -0.37
N LYS A 66 12.91 -8.13 -1.48
CA LYS A 66 14.03 -8.38 -2.41
C LYS A 66 14.56 -7.15 -3.14
N LEU A 67 13.85 -6.03 -3.09
CA LEU A 67 14.28 -4.76 -3.68
C LEU A 67 15.24 -3.97 -2.79
N GLU A 68 15.40 -4.37 -1.51
CA GLU A 68 16.32 -3.86 -0.48
C GLU A 68 16.11 -2.39 -0.07
N SER A 69 15.96 -1.48 -1.03
CA SER A 69 15.78 -0.06 -0.78
C SER A 69 15.14 0.67 -1.97
N CYS A 70 14.59 1.85 -1.69
CA CYS A 70 14.10 2.77 -2.72
C CYS A 70 14.36 4.23 -2.37
N LEU A 71 14.36 5.08 -3.39
CA LEU A 71 14.25 6.52 -3.25
C LEU A 71 12.77 6.91 -3.29
N VAL A 72 12.30 7.55 -2.23
CA VAL A 72 10.99 8.19 -2.19
C VAL A 72 11.15 9.66 -2.57
N VAL A 73 10.31 10.12 -3.50
CA VAL A 73 10.16 11.52 -3.87
C VAL A 73 8.72 11.92 -3.59
N VAL A 74 8.55 12.97 -2.78
CA VAL A 74 7.26 13.61 -2.54
C VAL A 74 7.21 14.87 -3.38
N THR A 75 6.36 14.89 -4.40
CA THR A 75 6.12 16.07 -5.23
C THR A 75 4.86 16.77 -4.74
N VAL A 76 4.96 18.07 -4.49
CA VAL A 76 3.84 18.86 -3.98
C VAL A 76 3.44 19.88 -5.04
N TYR A 77 2.21 19.76 -5.51
CA TYR A 77 1.55 20.70 -6.40
C TYR A 77 0.66 21.64 -5.59
N TYR A 78 0.15 22.71 -6.21
CA TYR A 78 -0.80 23.59 -5.53
C TYR A 78 -2.16 22.91 -5.26
N ASP A 79 -2.46 21.82 -5.98
CA ASP A 79 -3.71 21.08 -5.98
C ASP A 79 -3.53 19.59 -5.67
N GLY A 80 -2.38 19.16 -5.16
CA GLY A 80 -2.18 17.76 -4.83
C GLY A 80 -0.79 17.40 -4.31
N ILE A 81 -0.70 16.16 -3.83
CA ILE A 81 0.55 15.53 -3.39
C ILE A 81 0.70 14.21 -4.12
N GLU A 82 1.89 13.97 -4.67
CA GLU A 82 2.27 12.73 -5.31
C GLU A 82 3.46 12.13 -4.56
N ILE A 83 3.39 10.84 -4.26
CA ILE A 83 4.46 10.07 -3.65
C ILE A 83 4.93 9.06 -4.68
N THR A 84 6.21 9.10 -5.03
CA THR A 84 6.84 8.12 -5.92
C THR A 84 7.97 7.41 -5.19
N ALA A 85 7.88 6.09 -5.07
CA ALA A 85 8.94 5.21 -4.58
C ALA A 85 9.63 4.52 -5.77
N THR A 86 10.93 4.75 -5.93
CA THR A 86 11.74 4.19 -7.03
C THR A 86 12.78 3.24 -6.47
N PRO A 87 12.61 1.91 -6.61
CA PRO A 87 13.62 0.95 -6.18
C PRO A 87 14.85 0.98 -7.10
N ASN A 88 15.96 0.45 -6.62
CA ASN A 88 17.16 0.29 -7.45
C ASN A 88 17.06 -0.95 -8.38
N LEU A 89 16.13 -0.89 -9.33
CA LEU A 89 15.92 -1.93 -10.35
C LEU A 89 15.82 -1.31 -11.74
N GLU A 90 16.72 -1.73 -12.63
CA GLU A 90 16.67 -1.40 -14.05
C GLU A 90 16.29 -2.65 -14.85
N ILE A 91 15.12 -2.61 -15.50
CA ILE A 91 14.56 -3.75 -16.23
C ILE A 91 15.22 -3.86 -17.61
N PRO A 92 15.90 -4.99 -17.91
CA PRO A 92 16.49 -5.24 -19.21
C PRO A 92 15.46 -5.18 -20.34
N GLU A 93 15.82 -4.58 -21.47
CA GLU A 93 14.93 -4.35 -22.62
C GLU A 93 14.16 -5.60 -23.03
N GLN A 94 14.81 -6.76 -23.06
CA GLN A 94 14.20 -8.03 -23.46
C GLN A 94 13.06 -8.52 -22.55
N ASN A 95 12.95 -8.00 -21.32
CA ASN A 95 11.97 -8.42 -20.33
C ASN A 95 10.91 -7.34 -20.03
N ARG A 96 11.02 -6.13 -20.61
CA ARG A 96 10.11 -5.01 -20.34
C ARG A 96 8.65 -5.32 -20.65
N ASP A 97 8.39 -5.99 -21.77
CA ASP A 97 7.02 -6.36 -22.14
C ASP A 97 6.41 -7.37 -21.14
N LYS A 98 7.22 -8.27 -20.59
CA LYS A 98 6.76 -9.21 -19.55
C LYS A 98 6.45 -8.47 -18.24
N VAL A 99 7.31 -7.52 -17.85
CA VAL A 99 7.03 -6.70 -16.67
C VAL A 99 5.77 -5.86 -16.89
N ALA A 100 5.56 -5.27 -18.07
CA ALA A 100 4.35 -4.53 -18.38
C ALA A 100 3.07 -5.38 -18.21
N VAL A 101 3.11 -6.66 -18.59
CA VAL A 101 2.00 -7.60 -18.33
C VAL A 101 1.80 -7.83 -16.82
N LEU A 102 2.87 -8.06 -16.06
CA LEU A 102 2.78 -8.22 -14.61
C LEU A 102 2.20 -6.97 -13.94
N LEU A 103 2.65 -5.78 -14.32
CA LEU A 103 2.14 -4.51 -13.81
C LEU A 103 0.64 -4.34 -14.08
N ALA A 104 0.17 -4.73 -15.27
CA ALA A 104 -1.25 -4.67 -15.60
C ALA A 104 -2.09 -5.61 -14.71
N LEU A 105 -1.57 -6.80 -14.39
CA LEU A 105 -2.25 -7.75 -13.49
C LEU A 105 -2.32 -7.21 -12.06
N ILE A 106 -1.20 -6.68 -11.55
CA ILE A 106 -1.11 -6.12 -10.19
C ILE A 106 -2.05 -4.92 -10.04
N ASN A 107 -1.99 -3.98 -10.99
CA ASN A 107 -2.76 -2.74 -10.92
C ASN A 107 -4.27 -2.94 -11.13
N HIS A 108 -4.72 -4.09 -11.66
CA HIS A 108 -6.14 -4.33 -11.95
C HIS A 108 -7.04 -4.21 -10.70
N TYR A 109 -6.51 -4.53 -9.52
CA TYR A 109 -7.22 -4.46 -8.24
C TYR A 109 -6.63 -3.45 -7.26
N SER A 110 -5.69 -2.60 -7.70
CA SER A 110 -5.10 -1.59 -6.84
C SER A 110 -5.86 -0.27 -6.93
N PHE A 111 -6.08 0.38 -5.78
CA PHE A 111 -6.87 1.61 -5.71
C PHE A 111 -6.08 2.82 -5.19
N TYR A 112 -5.18 2.62 -4.23
CA TYR A 112 -4.47 3.71 -3.55
C TYR A 112 -3.03 3.93 -4.02
N SER A 113 -2.46 2.95 -4.72
CA SER A 113 -1.10 3.01 -5.25
C SER A 113 -0.97 2.12 -6.47
N HIS A 114 -0.07 2.46 -7.37
CA HIS A 114 0.14 1.72 -8.61
C HIS A 114 1.62 1.52 -8.87
N LEU A 115 1.95 0.41 -9.54
CA LEU A 115 3.29 0.18 -10.06
C LEU A 115 3.37 0.61 -11.52
N GLY A 116 4.46 1.25 -11.89
CA GLY A 116 4.74 1.71 -13.24
C GLY A 116 6.17 1.39 -13.68
N MET A 117 6.37 1.37 -14.99
CA MET A 117 7.70 1.26 -15.58
C MET A 117 7.83 2.29 -16.70
N ARG A 118 8.92 3.05 -16.69
CA ARG A 118 9.33 3.87 -17.84
C ARG A 118 9.91 2.95 -18.90
N HIS A 119 9.11 2.55 -19.89
CA HIS A 119 9.46 1.51 -20.86
C HIS A 119 10.76 1.81 -21.62
N GLU A 120 11.09 3.06 -21.88
CA GLU A 120 12.32 3.46 -22.60
C GLU A 120 13.58 3.16 -21.77
N THR A 121 13.49 3.31 -20.45
CA THR A 121 14.64 3.20 -19.53
C THR A 121 14.63 1.91 -18.72
N GLY A 122 13.49 1.23 -18.61
CA GLY A 122 13.32 0.09 -17.72
C GLY A 122 13.25 0.46 -16.24
N LYS A 123 13.14 1.75 -15.89
CA LYS A 123 13.01 2.17 -14.49
C LYS A 123 11.63 1.84 -13.95
N LEU A 124 11.59 1.00 -12.91
CA LEU A 124 10.42 0.68 -12.12
C LEU A 124 10.14 1.80 -11.10
N TYR A 125 8.87 2.03 -10.78
CA TYR A 125 8.44 2.89 -9.69
C TYR A 125 7.09 2.41 -9.15
N SER A 126 6.80 2.74 -7.89
CA SER A 126 5.45 2.73 -7.34
C SER A 126 5.05 4.17 -7.04
N PHE A 127 3.77 4.49 -7.19
CA PHE A 127 3.29 5.82 -6.89
C PHE A 127 1.86 5.83 -6.35
N SER A 128 1.56 6.88 -5.60
CA SER A 128 0.24 7.24 -5.13
C SER A 128 0.08 8.75 -5.30
N ASP A 129 -1.15 9.22 -5.48
CA ASP A 129 -1.46 10.63 -5.58
C ASP A 129 -2.76 10.96 -4.88
N GLN A 130 -2.85 12.18 -4.35
CA GLN A 130 -4.06 12.72 -3.78
C GLN A 130 -4.25 14.15 -4.28
N LEU A 131 -5.36 14.37 -4.98
CA LEU A 131 -5.84 15.71 -5.33
C LEU A 131 -6.41 16.40 -4.09
N VAL A 132 -6.07 17.67 -3.95
CA VAL A 132 -6.48 18.54 -2.85
C VAL A 132 -7.18 19.76 -3.40
N GLU A 133 -8.52 19.73 -3.34
CA GLU A 133 -9.33 20.86 -3.83
C GLU A 133 -9.57 21.93 -2.76
N GLN A 134 -10.10 21.53 -1.60
CA GLN A 134 -10.55 22.49 -0.56
C GLN A 134 -10.11 22.13 0.86
N VAL A 135 -9.87 20.85 1.14
CA VAL A 135 -9.52 20.35 2.47
C VAL A 135 -8.15 19.72 2.37
N LEU A 136 -7.19 20.26 3.12
CA LEU A 136 -5.84 19.72 3.21
C LEU A 136 -5.88 18.31 3.84
N PRO A 137 -5.01 17.38 3.41
CA PRO A 137 -4.96 16.06 3.97
C PRO A 137 -4.52 16.10 5.44
N GLY A 138 -5.15 15.27 6.28
CA GLY A 138 -4.72 15.04 7.66
C GLY A 138 -3.59 14.01 7.75
N MET A 139 -3.00 13.87 8.95
CA MET A 139 -1.89 12.93 9.18
C MET A 139 -2.22 11.48 8.81
N ALA A 140 -3.44 11.01 9.07
CA ALA A 140 -3.85 9.66 8.70
C ALA A 140 -3.91 9.44 7.18
N GLU A 141 -4.36 10.46 6.42
CA GLU A 141 -4.40 10.42 4.96
C GLU A 141 -2.98 10.48 4.39
N MET A 142 -2.12 11.33 4.96
CA MET A 142 -0.69 11.37 4.64
C MET A 142 0.00 10.04 4.91
N ASN A 143 -0.32 9.37 6.03
CA ASN A 143 0.26 8.09 6.37
C ASN A 143 -0.06 7.00 5.32
N VAL A 144 -1.34 6.92 4.90
CA VAL A 144 -1.76 6.02 3.81
C VAL A 144 -1.06 6.39 2.51
N LEU A 145 -1.17 7.66 2.10
CA LEU A 145 -0.64 8.15 0.83
C LEU A 145 0.86 7.86 0.73
N PHE A 146 1.61 8.09 1.81
CA PHE A 146 3.06 7.91 1.84
C PHE A 146 3.51 6.46 1.78
N HIS A 147 2.87 5.56 2.52
CA HIS A 147 3.38 4.20 2.70
C HIS A 147 2.83 3.18 1.69
N GLU A 148 1.69 3.43 1.06
CA GLU A 148 1.13 2.52 0.04
C GLU A 148 2.10 2.23 -1.13
N PRO A 149 2.86 3.20 -1.66
CA PRO A 149 3.93 2.91 -2.64
C PRO A 149 5.03 1.97 -2.11
N LEU A 150 5.39 2.07 -0.82
CA LEU A 150 6.38 1.19 -0.21
C LEU A 150 5.83 -0.24 -0.08
N HIS A 151 4.60 -0.36 0.43
CA HIS A 151 3.91 -1.65 0.55
C HIS A 151 3.82 -2.39 -0.79
N MET A 152 3.50 -1.68 -1.88
CA MET A 152 3.45 -2.27 -3.21
C MET A 152 4.81 -2.83 -3.66
N LEU A 153 5.90 -2.13 -3.38
CA LEU A 153 7.25 -2.61 -3.69
C LEU A 153 7.64 -3.83 -2.85
N GLU A 154 7.26 -3.87 -1.57
CA GLU A 154 7.53 -5.01 -0.69
C GLU A 154 6.74 -6.24 -1.10
N LYS A 155 5.43 -6.08 -1.28
CA LYS A 155 4.51 -7.17 -1.64
C LYS A 155 4.86 -7.82 -2.98
N TRP A 156 5.21 -7.01 -3.98
CA TRP A 156 5.42 -7.50 -5.35
C TRP A 156 6.88 -7.62 -5.76
N GLY A 157 7.82 -7.20 -4.91
CA GLY A 157 9.24 -7.06 -5.24
C GLY A 157 9.90 -8.35 -5.74
N GLU A 158 9.59 -9.49 -5.13
CA GLU A 158 10.15 -10.78 -5.57
C GLU A 158 9.67 -11.18 -6.98
N GLY A 159 8.37 -11.02 -7.26
CA GLY A 159 7.80 -11.26 -8.58
C GLY A 159 8.36 -10.35 -9.65
N LEU A 160 8.48 -9.07 -9.32
CA LEU A 160 9.08 -8.06 -10.18
C LEU A 160 10.52 -8.43 -10.54
N MET A 161 11.33 -8.83 -9.55
CA MET A 161 12.72 -9.24 -9.76
C MET A 161 12.82 -10.47 -10.67
N LYS A 162 11.98 -11.50 -10.46
CA LYS A 162 11.98 -12.71 -11.29
C LYS A 162 11.58 -12.43 -12.73
N VAL A 163 10.52 -11.66 -12.95
CA VAL A 163 10.10 -11.32 -14.31
C VAL A 163 11.11 -10.39 -14.98
N ALA A 164 11.64 -9.40 -14.25
CA ALA A 164 12.58 -8.42 -14.78
C ALA A 164 13.95 -9.04 -15.10
N LEU A 165 14.54 -9.82 -14.20
CA LEU A 165 15.92 -10.29 -14.33
C LEU A 165 16.02 -11.69 -14.94
N GLU A 166 15.08 -12.57 -14.65
CA GLU A 166 15.10 -13.96 -15.12
C GLU A 166 14.18 -14.17 -16.33
N GLY A 167 13.30 -13.21 -16.64
CA GLY A 167 12.33 -13.34 -17.71
C GLY A 167 11.26 -14.39 -17.41
N ALA A 168 10.93 -14.59 -16.13
CA ALA A 168 9.86 -15.49 -15.70
C ALA A 168 8.50 -15.15 -16.33
N ASP A 169 7.59 -16.12 -16.36
CA ASP A 169 6.24 -15.90 -16.89
C ASP A 169 5.44 -14.98 -15.94
N PRO A 170 4.94 -13.82 -16.42
CA PRO A 170 4.31 -12.83 -15.56
C PRO A 170 2.98 -13.31 -14.96
N VAL A 171 2.23 -14.14 -15.69
CA VAL A 171 0.94 -14.67 -15.20
C VAL A 171 1.18 -15.68 -14.09
N ALA A 172 2.12 -16.60 -14.29
CA ALA A 172 2.50 -17.58 -13.28
C ALA A 172 3.05 -16.91 -12.00
N CYS A 173 3.93 -15.90 -12.15
CA CYS A 173 4.43 -15.12 -11.02
C CYS A 173 3.29 -14.43 -10.26
N TYR A 174 2.39 -13.74 -10.97
CA TYR A 174 1.23 -13.10 -10.37
C TYR A 174 0.35 -14.09 -9.62
N THR A 175 0.00 -15.23 -10.24
CA THR A 175 -0.86 -16.25 -9.63
C THR A 175 -0.24 -16.84 -8.37
N LYS A 176 1.07 -17.12 -8.37
CA LYS A 176 1.78 -17.66 -7.20
C LYS A 176 1.83 -16.67 -6.04
N ILE A 177 2.22 -15.42 -6.29
CA ILE A 177 2.27 -14.39 -5.24
C ILE A 177 0.87 -14.14 -4.68
N LYS A 178 -0.14 -14.06 -5.56
CA LYS A 178 -1.54 -13.93 -5.13
C LYS A 178 -1.99 -15.13 -4.28
N ALA A 179 -1.46 -16.32 -4.54
CA ALA A 179 -1.74 -17.53 -3.76
C ALA A 179 -0.84 -17.68 -2.51
N GLY A 180 0.06 -16.74 -2.21
CA GLY A 180 1.06 -16.89 -1.14
C GLY A 180 2.08 -18.02 -1.39
N GLU A 181 2.18 -18.50 -2.63
CA GLU A 181 3.08 -19.59 -2.98
C GLU A 181 4.51 -19.06 -3.26
N PRO A 182 5.56 -19.77 -2.81
CA PRO A 182 6.93 -19.39 -3.12
C PRO A 182 7.21 -19.45 -4.62
N LEU A 183 7.98 -18.48 -5.11
CA LEU A 183 8.31 -18.37 -6.54
C LEU A 183 9.49 -19.25 -6.96
N ASP A 184 10.30 -19.74 -6.02
CA ASP A 184 11.36 -20.73 -6.23
C ASP A 184 10.93 -22.12 -5.73
N GLU A 185 11.21 -23.17 -6.52
CA GLU A 185 10.93 -24.56 -6.14
C GLU A 185 11.84 -25.11 -5.01
N SER A 186 12.70 -24.29 -4.40
CA SER A 186 13.46 -24.68 -3.21
C SER A 186 13.61 -23.51 -2.24
N VAL A 187 12.67 -23.37 -1.30
CA VAL A 187 12.81 -23.80 0.10
C VAL A 187 11.41 -23.64 0.67
N ALA A 188 10.62 -24.73 0.65
CA ALA A 188 9.59 -24.87 1.67
C ALA A 188 10.36 -24.93 2.99
N LEU A 189 10.42 -23.82 3.72
CA LEU A 189 10.85 -23.87 5.10
C LEU A 189 9.89 -24.84 5.79
N PRO A 190 10.40 -25.79 6.59
CA PRO A 190 9.51 -26.63 7.36
C PRO A 190 8.60 -25.70 8.18
N ILE A 191 7.29 -25.88 8.01
CA ILE A 191 6.28 -25.37 8.92
C ILE A 191 6.76 -25.82 10.31
N SER A 192 7.37 -24.90 11.05
CA SER A 192 7.79 -25.19 12.41
C SER A 192 6.52 -25.28 13.21
N ASP A 193 6.27 -26.47 13.76
CA ASP A 193 5.16 -26.74 14.66
C ASP A 193 4.89 -25.54 15.57
N ALA A 194 3.66 -25.06 15.51
CA ALA A 194 3.12 -24.04 16.40
C ALA A 194 3.47 -24.41 17.86
N GLN A 195 4.49 -23.74 18.41
CA GLN A 195 4.75 -23.78 19.83
C GLN A 195 3.80 -22.79 20.49
N ASN A 196 2.68 -23.33 20.96
CA ASN A 196 1.85 -22.69 21.97
C ASN A 196 2.72 -22.14 23.11
N SER A 197 2.54 -20.87 23.43
CA SER A 197 2.55 -20.43 24.82
C SER A 197 1.49 -19.34 25.01
N PRO A 198 0.46 -19.59 25.83
CA PRO A 198 -0.63 -18.67 26.06
C PRO A 198 -0.16 -17.53 26.98
N GLY A 199 -0.07 -16.32 26.43
CA GLY A 199 -0.17 -15.11 27.23
C GLY A 199 -1.63 -14.89 27.61
N GLN A 200 -1.97 -15.11 28.88
CA GLN A 200 -3.32 -14.90 29.41
C GLN A 200 -3.81 -13.46 29.19
N THR A 201 -4.93 -13.29 28.47
CA THR A 201 -5.77 -12.08 28.53
C THR A 201 -7.24 -12.43 28.29
N GLY A 202 -8.03 -12.53 29.38
CA GLY A 202 -9.50 -12.40 29.47
C GLY A 202 -10.40 -13.27 28.59
N ASP A 203 -11.43 -13.90 29.16
CA ASP A 203 -12.46 -14.73 28.49
C ASP A 203 -13.32 -14.02 27.40
N ALA A 204 -12.88 -12.89 26.84
CA ALA A 204 -13.66 -12.03 25.93
C ALA A 204 -13.28 -12.16 24.45
N TYR A 205 -12.05 -12.55 24.11
CA TYR A 205 -11.54 -12.57 22.72
C TYR A 205 -10.95 -13.93 22.34
N LEU A 206 -11.13 -14.31 21.08
CA LEU A 206 -10.53 -15.51 20.47
C LEU A 206 -9.02 -15.35 20.29
N LEU A 207 -8.60 -14.15 19.86
CA LEU A 207 -7.22 -13.72 19.74
C LEU A 207 -7.16 -12.23 20.05
N SER A 208 -6.13 -11.77 20.73
CA SER A 208 -5.95 -10.34 20.99
C SER A 208 -4.48 -9.98 21.04
N GLY A 209 -4.15 -8.77 20.61
CA GLY A 209 -2.80 -8.22 20.74
C GLY A 209 -2.81 -6.71 20.82
N THR A 210 -1.65 -6.16 21.16
CA THR A 210 -1.40 -4.73 21.10
C THR A 210 -0.40 -4.45 19.98
N TYR A 211 -0.79 -3.55 19.07
CA TYR A 211 -0.08 -3.21 17.85
C TYR A 211 0.00 -1.69 17.79
N ASP A 212 1.21 -1.16 17.85
CA ASP A 212 1.45 0.29 17.86
C ASP A 212 0.55 1.05 18.87
N GLY A 213 0.44 0.54 20.11
CA GLY A 213 -0.37 1.13 21.19
C GLY A 213 -1.89 0.97 21.05
N ALA A 214 -2.38 0.30 20.01
CA ALA A 214 -3.78 -0.06 19.87
C ALA A 214 -4.03 -1.51 20.33
N LEU A 215 -5.05 -1.70 21.16
CA LEU A 215 -5.60 -3.01 21.48
C LEU A 215 -6.57 -3.45 20.40
N ILE A 216 -6.32 -4.64 19.86
CA ILE A 216 -7.22 -5.31 18.92
C ILE A 216 -7.56 -6.69 19.47
N GLY A 217 -8.85 -6.97 19.60
CA GLY A 217 -9.38 -8.26 20.02
C GLY A 217 -10.34 -8.83 19.00
N LEU A 218 -10.01 -9.99 18.43
CA LEU A 218 -10.90 -10.80 17.60
C LEU A 218 -12.00 -11.39 18.49
N LYS A 219 -13.24 -10.93 18.33
CA LYS A 219 -14.41 -11.37 19.11
C LYS A 219 -15.05 -12.61 18.53
N GLU A 220 -15.27 -12.56 17.23
CA GLU A 220 -16.15 -13.50 16.54
C GLU A 220 -15.69 -13.68 15.11
N VAL A 221 -15.94 -14.89 14.61
CA VAL A 221 -15.73 -15.30 13.24
C VAL A 221 -17.07 -15.74 12.70
N LEU A 222 -17.52 -15.10 11.64
CA LEU A 222 -18.82 -15.32 11.01
C LEU A 222 -18.63 -15.74 9.56
N THR A 223 -19.69 -16.31 8.97
CA THR A 223 -19.74 -16.53 7.53
C THR A 223 -21.04 -16.03 6.94
N GLN A 224 -20.97 -15.54 5.70
CA GLN A 224 -22.12 -15.11 4.92
C GLN A 224 -22.02 -15.69 3.50
N ASP A 225 -23.10 -16.24 2.98
CA ASP A 225 -23.20 -16.59 1.56
C ASP A 225 -23.52 -15.33 0.74
N GLU A 226 -22.74 -15.07 -0.32
CA GLU A 226 -22.95 -13.96 -1.24
C GLU A 226 -22.79 -14.45 -2.69
N GLY A 227 -23.93 -14.79 -3.33
CA GLY A 227 -23.90 -15.41 -4.66
C GLY A 227 -23.34 -16.84 -4.59
N ASP A 228 -22.30 -17.09 -5.39
CA ASP A 228 -21.57 -18.37 -5.40
C ASP A 228 -20.39 -18.39 -4.41
N ASP A 229 -20.08 -17.26 -3.79
CA ASP A 229 -18.97 -17.10 -2.85
C ASP A 229 -19.43 -17.25 -1.39
N LYS A 230 -18.58 -17.84 -0.55
CA LYS A 230 -18.75 -17.84 0.92
C LYS A 230 -17.76 -16.85 1.52
N ILE A 231 -18.26 -15.85 2.22
CA ILE A 231 -17.46 -14.78 2.83
C ILE A 231 -17.21 -15.10 4.30
N LEU A 232 -15.97 -15.06 4.73
CA LEU A 232 -15.54 -15.03 6.13
C LEU A 232 -15.58 -13.58 6.62
N ILE A 233 -16.18 -13.33 7.77
CA ILE A 233 -16.20 -12.00 8.41
C ILE A 233 -15.54 -12.14 9.78
N LEU A 234 -14.47 -11.39 9.99
CA LEU A 234 -13.78 -11.28 11.27
C LEU A 234 -14.28 -10.03 12.00
N VAL A 235 -14.78 -10.20 13.22
CA VAL A 235 -15.31 -9.11 14.05
C VAL A 235 -14.31 -8.79 15.16
N PHE A 236 -13.88 -7.54 15.23
CA PHE A 236 -12.89 -7.07 16.19
C PHE A 236 -13.47 -5.97 17.09
N ASP A 237 -13.03 -5.91 18.34
CA ASP A 237 -13.02 -4.66 19.09
C ASP A 237 -11.66 -3.98 18.92
N PHE A 238 -11.69 -2.69 18.64
CA PHE A 238 -10.53 -1.82 18.48
C PHE A 238 -10.57 -0.68 19.50
N SER A 239 -9.45 -0.45 20.19
CA SER A 239 -9.27 0.70 21.08
C SER A 239 -7.80 1.10 21.14
N HIS A 240 -7.50 2.34 21.56
CA HIS A 240 -6.12 2.80 21.73
C HIS A 240 -6.01 3.78 22.90
N ASP A 241 -4.79 3.98 23.40
CA ASP A 241 -4.47 4.92 24.47
C ASP A 241 -3.65 6.14 24.00
N LYS A 242 -3.32 6.24 22.71
CA LYS A 242 -2.69 7.43 22.10
C LYS A 242 -3.54 8.70 22.25
N ASP A 243 -2.89 9.86 22.33
CA ASP A 243 -3.55 11.17 22.43
C ASP A 243 -4.29 11.55 21.14
N GLU A 244 -3.69 11.19 20.00
CA GLU A 244 -4.25 11.41 18.68
C GLU A 244 -5.28 10.36 18.32
N ALA A 245 -6.23 10.73 17.46
CA ALA A 245 -7.23 9.79 17.00
C ALA A 245 -6.59 8.70 16.11
N GLN A 246 -7.03 7.46 16.25
CA GLN A 246 -6.50 6.31 15.50
C GLN A 246 -7.62 5.58 14.79
N MET A 247 -7.28 4.90 13.70
CA MET A 247 -8.17 3.99 12.97
C MET A 247 -7.59 2.58 12.94
N PHE A 248 -8.47 1.58 12.88
CA PHE A 248 -8.08 0.18 12.91
C PHE A 248 -7.21 -0.22 11.70
N SER A 249 -7.53 0.27 10.50
CA SER A 249 -6.83 -0.13 9.27
C SER A 249 -5.36 0.28 9.20
N LEU A 250 -4.92 1.22 10.05
CA LEU A 250 -3.52 1.64 10.16
C LEU A 250 -2.82 1.09 11.40
N ALA A 251 -3.58 0.56 12.35
CA ALA A 251 -3.04 0.05 13.60
C ALA A 251 -2.56 -1.41 13.48
N ALA A 252 -3.21 -2.21 12.64
CA ALA A 252 -2.81 -3.60 12.42
C ALA A 252 -3.05 -4.08 11.00
N ASN A 253 -2.17 -4.99 10.60
CA ASN A 253 -2.37 -5.86 9.47
C ASN A 253 -3.05 -7.16 9.95
N ILE A 254 -4.09 -7.58 9.23
CA ILE A 254 -4.81 -8.82 9.48
C ILE A 254 -4.68 -9.65 8.22
N THR A 255 -4.00 -10.78 8.32
CA THR A 255 -3.80 -11.71 7.22
C THR A 255 -4.50 -13.02 7.55
N VAL A 256 -5.21 -13.60 6.58
CA VAL A 256 -5.97 -14.83 6.79
C VAL A 256 -5.55 -15.85 5.76
N TYR A 257 -5.15 -17.03 6.20
CA TYR A 257 -4.76 -18.15 5.37
C TYR A 257 -5.80 -19.26 5.44
N GLN A 258 -6.06 -19.91 4.31
CA GLN A 258 -6.85 -21.14 4.24
C GLN A 258 -6.15 -22.12 3.31
N ASP A 259 -5.98 -23.37 3.75
CA ASP A 259 -5.22 -24.39 3.00
C ASP A 259 -3.80 -23.95 2.62
N GLY A 260 -3.17 -23.10 3.45
CA GLY A 260 -1.84 -22.53 3.22
C GLY A 260 -1.80 -21.37 2.21
N ILE A 261 -2.96 -20.83 1.81
CA ILE A 261 -3.09 -19.75 0.83
C ILE A 261 -3.77 -18.53 1.48
N GLU A 262 -3.21 -17.34 1.31
CA GLU A 262 -3.83 -16.08 1.77
C GLU A 262 -5.18 -15.85 1.07
N LEU A 263 -6.18 -15.42 1.83
CA LEU A 263 -7.52 -15.15 1.31
C LEU A 263 -7.62 -13.73 0.72
N ASP A 264 -8.39 -13.59 -0.37
CA ASP A 264 -8.71 -12.30 -0.95
C ASP A 264 -9.64 -11.50 -0.01
N ASP A 265 -9.40 -10.19 0.14
CA ASP A 265 -10.34 -9.29 0.83
C ASP A 265 -11.71 -9.30 0.16
N ALA A 266 -12.77 -9.38 0.97
CA ALA A 266 -14.14 -9.20 0.55
C ALA A 266 -14.62 -7.79 0.94
N TYR A 267 -14.86 -6.95 -0.07
CA TYR A 267 -15.29 -5.56 0.15
C TYR A 267 -16.82 -5.42 0.30
N PHE A 268 -17.58 -6.35 -0.29
CA PHE A 268 -19.04 -6.33 -0.29
C PHE A 268 -19.59 -7.46 0.59
N TYR A 269 -19.89 -7.14 1.85
CA TYR A 269 -20.51 -8.04 2.81
C TYR A 269 -21.49 -7.24 3.69
N LYS A 270 -22.32 -7.92 4.49
CA LYS A 270 -23.32 -7.24 5.32
C LYS A 270 -22.96 -7.41 6.80
N HIS A 271 -22.49 -6.32 7.40
CA HIS A 271 -22.31 -6.25 8.84
C HIS A 271 -22.59 -4.82 9.33
N ALA A 272 -23.16 -4.67 10.54
CA ALA A 272 -23.46 -3.35 11.10
C ALA A 272 -22.20 -2.48 11.28
N SER A 273 -21.06 -3.14 11.47
CA SER A 273 -19.75 -2.53 11.69
C SER A 273 -18.89 -2.46 10.41
N GLN A 274 -19.45 -2.78 9.23
CA GLN A 274 -18.74 -2.63 7.96
C GLN A 274 -18.33 -1.16 7.73
N GLY A 275 -17.08 -0.95 7.31
CA GLY A 275 -16.52 0.39 7.09
C GLY A 275 -16.07 1.10 8.37
N ASN A 276 -16.23 0.50 9.56
CA ASN A 276 -15.68 1.06 10.80
C ASN A 276 -14.15 0.99 10.84
N ALA A 277 -13.52 0.14 10.02
CA ALA A 277 -12.07 -0.05 10.00
C ALA A 277 -11.30 1.24 9.68
N ILE A 278 -11.91 2.13 8.90
CA ILE A 278 -11.33 3.41 8.46
C ILE A 278 -11.85 4.61 9.29
N LYS A 279 -12.61 4.36 10.37
CA LYS A 279 -13.10 5.43 11.24
C LYS A 279 -12.07 5.71 12.32
N ASN A 280 -11.80 7.00 12.52
CA ASN A 280 -11.00 7.47 13.64
C ASN A 280 -11.81 7.44 14.94
N ILE A 281 -11.19 6.93 16.01
CA ILE A 281 -11.71 7.01 17.38
C ILE A 281 -10.76 7.82 18.26
N LYS A 282 -11.27 8.36 19.37
CA LYS A 282 -10.44 9.06 20.35
C LYS A 282 -9.97 8.10 21.43
N ARG A 283 -8.91 8.48 22.14
CA ARG A 283 -8.36 7.79 23.33
C ARG A 283 -9.44 7.13 24.18
N GLY A 284 -9.28 5.83 24.43
CA GLY A 284 -10.12 5.04 25.33
C GLY A 284 -11.52 4.70 24.81
N ALA A 285 -11.91 5.17 23.63
CA ALA A 285 -13.09 4.65 22.95
C ALA A 285 -12.85 3.21 22.49
N VAL A 286 -13.91 2.41 22.47
CA VAL A 286 -13.92 1.07 21.88
C VAL A 286 -14.86 1.09 20.69
N LEU A 287 -14.39 0.66 19.54
CA LEU A 287 -15.16 0.55 18.31
C LEU A 287 -15.10 -0.87 17.78
N GLU A 288 -16.28 -1.46 17.56
CA GLU A 288 -16.36 -2.72 16.83
C GLU A 288 -16.13 -2.45 15.34
N THR A 289 -15.31 -3.29 14.71
CA THR A 289 -14.97 -3.21 13.30
C THR A 289 -14.88 -4.59 12.67
N THR A 290 -14.91 -4.65 11.34
CA THR A 290 -14.83 -5.89 10.58
C THR A 290 -13.79 -5.84 9.47
N LYS A 291 -13.14 -6.98 9.25
CA LYS A 291 -12.44 -7.35 8.00
C LYS A 291 -13.13 -8.58 7.44
N ALA A 292 -13.18 -8.72 6.13
CA ALA A 292 -13.84 -9.85 5.51
C ALA A 292 -13.01 -10.40 4.35
N TYR A 293 -13.14 -11.69 4.09
CA TYR A 293 -12.33 -12.44 3.14
C TYR A 293 -13.18 -13.44 2.38
N THR A 294 -12.86 -13.70 1.12
CA THR A 294 -13.54 -14.74 0.34
C THR A 294 -12.93 -16.10 0.65
N LEU A 295 -13.73 -17.03 1.17
CA LEU A 295 -13.29 -18.39 1.47
C LEU A 295 -13.06 -19.18 0.19
N ARG A 296 -12.05 -20.06 0.22
CA ARG A 296 -11.67 -20.95 -0.87
C ARG A 296 -12.21 -22.36 -0.67
N SER A 297 -12.42 -22.76 0.58
CA SER A 297 -12.85 -24.10 0.96
C SER A 297 -13.62 -24.09 2.30
N ASN A 298 -13.91 -25.29 2.80
CA ASN A 298 -14.47 -25.49 4.15
C ASN A 298 -13.40 -25.90 5.19
N SER A 299 -12.11 -25.86 4.82
CA SER A 299 -11.02 -26.12 5.77
C SER A 299 -10.92 -25.01 6.81
N PRO A 300 -10.36 -25.27 8.00
CA PRO A 300 -10.06 -24.22 8.98
C PRO A 300 -9.24 -23.08 8.38
N VAL A 301 -9.39 -21.89 8.96
CA VAL A 301 -8.63 -20.69 8.59
C VAL A 301 -7.64 -20.34 9.69
N GLU A 302 -6.45 -19.91 9.30
CA GLU A 302 -5.43 -19.33 10.17
C GLU A 302 -5.50 -17.81 10.05
N ILE A 303 -5.68 -17.15 11.18
CA ILE A 303 -5.80 -15.70 11.28
C ILE A 303 -4.55 -15.20 11.97
N GLU A 304 -3.80 -14.36 11.27
CA GLU A 304 -2.61 -13.68 11.76
C GLU A 304 -2.90 -12.20 11.97
N MET A 305 -2.41 -11.68 13.09
CA MET A 305 -2.53 -10.29 13.49
C MET A 305 -1.12 -9.74 13.73
N ASN A 306 -0.78 -8.63 13.07
CA ASN A 306 0.50 -7.96 13.25
C ASN A 306 0.36 -6.44 13.21
N GLU A 307 1.42 -5.71 13.57
CA GLU A 307 1.50 -4.27 13.31
C GLU A 307 1.40 -4.02 11.81
N PHE A 308 0.67 -2.98 11.42
CA PHE A 308 0.55 -2.62 10.00
C PHE A 308 1.92 -2.20 9.43
N PHE A 309 2.70 -1.47 10.23
CA PHE A 309 4.11 -1.21 10.00
C PHE A 309 4.91 -1.82 11.14
N SER A 310 5.77 -2.79 10.85
CA SER A 310 6.65 -3.43 11.83
C SER A 310 8.10 -3.29 11.39
N PHE A 311 8.85 -2.40 12.03
CA PHE A 311 10.29 -2.22 11.75
C PHE A 311 11.19 -3.17 12.56
N ASN A 312 10.58 -4.15 13.21
CA ASN A 312 11.24 -5.18 14.02
C ASN A 312 10.84 -6.56 13.47
N ASP A 313 11.65 -7.60 13.70
CA ASP A 313 11.35 -9.00 13.35
C ASP A 313 10.20 -9.60 14.22
N ARG A 314 9.18 -8.81 14.56
CA ARG A 314 8.03 -9.23 15.36
C ARG A 314 7.24 -10.26 14.57
N LYS A 315 7.07 -11.45 15.17
CA LYS A 315 6.19 -12.48 14.64
C LYS A 315 4.72 -12.09 14.86
N PRO A 316 3.83 -12.42 13.92
CA PRO A 316 2.41 -12.21 14.10
C PRO A 316 1.86 -13.04 15.26
N ASP A 317 0.85 -12.49 15.94
CA ASP A 317 0.00 -13.25 16.84
C ASP A 317 -1.00 -14.03 15.98
N ALA A 318 -1.15 -15.34 16.20
CA ALA A 318 -1.90 -16.21 15.29
C ALA A 318 -2.88 -17.15 16.00
N ILE A 319 -3.99 -17.46 15.34
CA ILE A 319 -4.96 -18.48 15.76
C ILE A 319 -5.52 -19.24 14.56
N THR A 320 -5.72 -20.55 14.70
CA THR A 320 -6.49 -21.34 13.74
C THR A 320 -7.90 -21.59 14.26
N VAL A 321 -8.91 -21.27 13.45
CA VAL A 321 -10.33 -21.48 13.78
C VAL A 321 -11.03 -22.30 12.70
N PRO A 322 -11.99 -23.17 13.06
CA PRO A 322 -12.84 -23.81 12.05
C PRO A 322 -13.69 -22.76 11.34
N VAL A 323 -14.00 -22.98 10.06
CA VAL A 323 -15.00 -22.17 9.36
C VAL A 323 -16.38 -22.45 9.97
N PRO A 324 -17.11 -21.42 10.42
CA PRO A 324 -18.47 -21.55 10.97
C PRO A 324 -19.50 -22.20 10.02
#